data_AF-A0A2K3KIK2-F1
#
_entry.id   AF-A0A2K3KIK2-F1
#
_cell.length_a   1.000
_cell.length_b   1.000
_cell.length_c   1.000
_cell.angle_alpha   90.00
_cell.angle_beta   90.00
_cell.angle_gamma   90.00
#
_symmetry.space_group_name_H-M   'P 1'
#
loop_
_entity.id
_entity.type
_entity.pdbx_description
1 polymer ?
#
loop_
_entity_poly.entity_id
_entity_poly.type
_entity_poly.pdbx_seq_one_letter_code
_entity_poly.pdbx_strand_id
1 'polypeptide(L)'
;GTDKLFNIFVIDKLNNTDDDERSSLPQGLETEIDGLYLIKEYLRDFGYLQQPGPFDNKTNKETTSAIEIYQQNFNLQAKGNLNDETLQQILLPRCGVPDINFEYNLSGTNTISWPKGNKWFPKGKKNLTYGFAPENKLPPIVTKVFRNAFMRWSTTTKVLNFTEVTSYDDANIKIGFYINNEVVQDVVLGDTVISLQPYSSVKSGE
;
A
#
# COMPACT_ATOMS: atom_id res chain seq x y z
N GLY A 1 -7.30 22.18 11.38
CA GLY A 1 -7.66 21.47 10.15
C GLY A 1 -6.46 21.41 9.24
N THR A 2 -5.84 20.24 9.12
CA THR A 2 -4.60 20.04 8.35
C THR A 2 -4.88 19.33 7.03
N ASP A 3 -4.24 19.83 5.99
CA ASP A 3 -4.46 19.61 4.55
C ASP A 3 -3.96 18.27 4.06
N LYS A 4 -4.68 17.55 3.18
CA LYS A 4 -4.32 16.16 2.86
C LYS A 4 -4.83 15.67 1.51
N LEU A 5 -3.92 15.53 0.54
CA LEU A 5 -4.13 14.97 -0.80
C LEU A 5 -4.34 13.45 -0.77
N PHE A 6 -5.01 12.92 -1.79
CA PHE A 6 -5.18 11.49 -2.06
C PHE A 6 -4.55 11.18 -3.41
N ASN A 7 -3.53 10.33 -3.50
CA ASN A 7 -2.94 9.91 -4.77
C ASN A 7 -3.11 8.40 -4.97
N ILE A 8 -3.72 7.97 -6.08
CA ILE A 8 -3.67 6.57 -6.55
C ILE A 8 -2.52 6.45 -7.55
N PHE A 9 -1.59 5.51 -7.31
CA PHE A 9 -0.46 5.16 -8.18
C PHE A 9 -0.74 3.83 -8.90
N VAL A 10 -0.29 3.69 -10.15
CA VAL A 10 -0.27 2.42 -10.93
C VAL A 10 0.98 2.46 -11.84
N ILE A 11 1.81 1.40 -11.86
CA ILE A 11 3.11 1.29 -12.58
C ILE A 11 3.08 0.06 -13.52
N ASP A 12 3.88 -0.10 -14.59
CA ASP A 12 3.77 -1.25 -15.54
C ASP A 12 5.13 -1.81 -16.10
N LYS A 13 5.19 -3.17 -16.23
CA LYS A 13 5.84 -4.07 -17.25
C LYS A 13 7.28 -4.70 -17.23
N LEU A 14 7.25 -6.08 -17.21
CA LEU A 14 8.01 -7.21 -17.90
C LEU A 14 9.46 -7.59 -17.51
N ASN A 15 9.88 -8.86 -17.26
CA ASN A 15 9.60 -10.18 -17.90
C ASN A 15 10.24 -11.35 -17.08
N ASN A 16 9.75 -12.57 -17.31
CA ASN A 16 10.00 -13.81 -16.56
C ASN A 16 11.38 -14.48 -16.76
N THR A 17 11.95 -15.09 -15.70
CA THR A 17 12.76 -16.34 -15.74
C THR A 17 12.81 -17.01 -14.35
N ASP A 18 12.79 -18.34 -14.37
CA ASP A 18 12.48 -19.30 -13.28
C ASP A 18 13.57 -19.57 -12.21
N ASP A 19 13.13 -20.37 -11.22
CA ASP A 19 13.84 -21.24 -10.23
C ASP A 19 14.51 -20.51 -9.02
N ASP A 20 14.51 -21.03 -7.78
CA ASP A 20 14.57 -22.43 -7.34
C ASP A 20 14.16 -22.60 -5.85
N GLU A 21 13.94 -23.85 -5.48
CA GLU A 21 13.37 -24.46 -4.26
C GLU A 21 14.25 -24.35 -2.98
N ARG A 22 13.67 -24.14 -1.76
CA ARG A 22 14.08 -24.86 -0.50
C ARG A 22 13.37 -24.51 0.83
N SER A 23 12.83 -25.59 1.42
CA SER A 23 13.10 -26.16 2.77
C SER A 23 12.68 -25.40 4.05
N SER A 24 11.68 -25.97 4.74
CA SER A 24 11.24 -25.64 6.10
C SER A 24 12.25 -25.94 7.21
N LEU A 25 12.46 -25.01 8.15
CA LEU A 25 13.39 -25.10 9.31
C LEU A 25 12.67 -25.02 10.69
N PRO A 26 13.26 -25.57 11.78
CA PRO A 26 12.62 -25.69 13.11
C PRO A 26 12.82 -24.46 14.02
N GLN A 27 11.89 -24.25 14.95
CA GLN A 27 11.82 -23.12 15.90
C GLN A 27 12.72 -23.28 17.14
N GLY A 28 13.35 -22.18 17.59
CA GLY A 28 13.76 -22.01 19.00
C GLY A 28 15.17 -21.49 19.31
N LEU A 29 16.05 -21.29 18.33
CA LEU A 29 17.31 -20.56 18.50
C LEU A 29 17.35 -19.39 17.51
N GLU A 30 18.11 -18.34 17.81
CA GLU A 30 18.48 -17.33 16.81
C GLU A 30 19.14 -18.04 15.61
N THR A 31 18.34 -18.34 14.60
CA THR A 31 18.79 -18.86 13.32
C THR A 31 19.05 -17.69 12.38
N GLU A 32 20.18 -17.73 11.70
CA GLU A 32 20.48 -16.83 10.61
C GLU A 32 19.96 -17.44 9.31
N ILE A 33 19.06 -16.74 8.64
CA ILE A 33 18.46 -17.14 7.37
C ILE A 33 18.88 -16.10 6.35
N ASP A 34 19.61 -16.51 5.32
CA ASP A 34 20.04 -15.59 4.28
C ASP A 34 18.84 -14.94 3.58
N GLY A 35 18.93 -13.65 3.30
CA GLY A 35 17.83 -12.86 2.74
C GLY A 35 16.67 -12.52 3.69
N LEU A 36 16.70 -12.94 4.97
CA LEU A 36 15.62 -12.63 5.92
C LEU A 36 15.41 -11.13 6.15
N TYR A 37 16.46 -10.30 5.98
CA TYR A 37 16.31 -8.85 6.06
C TYR A 37 15.25 -8.32 5.06
N LEU A 38 15.17 -8.87 3.84
CA LEU A 38 14.17 -8.48 2.83
C LEU A 38 12.74 -8.83 3.28
N ILE A 39 12.57 -9.97 3.93
CA ILE A 39 11.28 -10.38 4.47
C ILE A 39 10.87 -9.48 5.65
N LYS A 40 11.83 -9.07 6.49
CA LYS A 40 11.56 -8.11 7.57
C LYS A 40 11.18 -6.72 7.03
N GLU A 41 11.84 -6.27 5.96
CA GLU A 41 11.45 -5.05 5.24
C GLU A 41 10.01 -5.16 4.71
N TYR A 42 9.69 -6.25 4.00
CA TYR A 42 8.34 -6.51 3.52
C TYR A 42 7.30 -6.52 4.67
N LEU A 43 7.57 -7.25 5.75
CA LEU A 43 6.67 -7.32 6.91
C LEU A 43 6.51 -5.94 7.58
N ARG A 44 7.54 -5.11 7.59
CA ARG A 44 7.46 -3.73 8.06
C ARG A 44 6.58 -2.87 7.16
N ASP A 45 6.79 -2.94 5.84
CA ASP A 45 6.07 -2.12 4.87
C ASP A 45 4.56 -2.41 4.90
N PHE A 46 4.18 -3.67 5.13
CA PHE A 46 2.78 -4.09 5.28
C PHE A 46 2.23 -4.03 6.72
N GLY A 47 3.02 -3.52 7.68
CA GLY A 47 2.56 -3.19 9.05
C GLY A 47 2.63 -4.34 10.07
N TYR A 48 3.18 -5.50 9.71
CA TYR A 48 3.37 -6.65 10.60
C TYR A 48 4.54 -6.50 11.57
N LEU A 49 5.56 -5.73 11.17
CA LEU A 49 6.75 -5.48 11.98
C LEU A 49 6.90 -3.98 12.28
N GLN A 50 6.89 -3.60 13.56
CA GLN A 50 6.95 -2.19 13.97
C GLN A 50 8.37 -1.66 14.20
N GLN A 51 9.37 -2.55 14.16
CA GLN A 51 10.76 -2.16 14.39
C GLN A 51 11.29 -1.35 13.20
N PRO A 52 12.00 -0.23 13.43
CA PRO A 52 12.71 0.46 12.35
C PRO A 52 13.93 -0.35 11.91
N GLY A 53 14.24 -0.31 10.62
CA GLY A 53 15.48 -0.88 10.08
C GLY A 53 16.72 -0.06 10.46
N PRO A 54 17.91 -0.49 9.99
CA PRO A 54 18.15 -1.59 9.06
C PRO A 54 17.96 -2.97 9.70
N PHE A 55 17.58 -3.97 8.90
CA PHE A 55 17.33 -5.32 9.38
C PHE A 55 18.49 -6.27 9.09
N ASP A 56 18.66 -7.27 9.95
CA ASP A 56 19.64 -8.35 9.79
C ASP A 56 18.98 -9.67 9.39
N ASN A 57 19.80 -10.69 9.13
CA ASN A 57 19.37 -12.03 8.76
C ASN A 57 18.95 -12.94 9.93
N LYS A 58 18.91 -12.42 11.17
CA LYS A 58 18.66 -13.25 12.36
C LYS A 58 17.19 -13.31 12.71
N THR A 59 16.66 -14.49 12.99
CA THR A 59 15.33 -14.57 13.59
C THR A 59 15.36 -14.06 15.04
N ASN A 60 14.28 -13.41 15.45
CA ASN A 60 14.00 -13.06 16.83
C ASN A 60 12.52 -13.27 17.13
N LYS A 61 12.11 -13.02 18.37
CA LYS A 61 10.72 -13.22 18.80
C LYS A 61 9.76 -12.34 17.99
N GLU A 62 10.16 -11.10 17.70
CA GLU A 62 9.34 -10.14 16.96
C GLU A 62 9.16 -10.56 15.49
N THR A 63 10.20 -11.10 14.87
CA THR A 63 10.16 -11.65 13.51
C THR A 63 9.21 -12.85 13.46
N THR A 64 9.34 -13.76 14.42
CA THR A 64 8.49 -14.95 14.52
C THR A 64 7.02 -14.56 14.69
N SER A 65 6.73 -13.60 15.57
CA SER A 65 5.37 -13.08 15.76
C SER A 65 4.83 -12.35 14.53
N ALA A 66 5.65 -11.55 13.83
CA ALA A 66 5.23 -10.87 12.61
C ALA A 66 4.86 -11.87 11.49
N ILE A 67 5.66 -12.93 11.30
CA ILE A 67 5.37 -14.01 10.35
C ILE A 67 4.08 -14.74 10.73
N GLU A 68 3.87 -15.01 12.02
CA GLU A 68 2.66 -15.69 12.49
C GLU A 68 1.40 -14.87 12.20
N ILE A 69 1.44 -13.55 12.46
CA ILE A 69 0.32 -12.65 12.16
C ILE A 69 0.09 -12.55 10.65
N TYR A 70 1.16 -12.52 9.84
CA TYR A 70 1.05 -12.55 8.38
C TYR A 70 0.35 -13.82 7.89
N GLN A 71 0.79 -14.98 8.38
CA GLN A 71 0.16 -16.27 8.07
C GLN A 71 -1.33 -16.27 8.43
N GLN A 72 -1.70 -15.76 9.61
CA GLN A 72 -3.11 -15.64 10.00
C GLN A 72 -3.91 -14.75 9.04
N ASN A 73 -3.37 -13.61 8.63
CA ASN A 73 -4.07 -12.67 7.75
C ASN A 73 -4.37 -13.26 6.37
N PHE A 74 -3.49 -14.13 5.87
CA PHE A 74 -3.65 -14.81 4.59
C PHE A 74 -4.24 -16.23 4.72
N ASN A 75 -4.75 -16.58 5.91
CA ASN A 75 -5.34 -17.90 6.21
C ASN A 75 -4.40 -19.09 5.98
N LEU A 76 -3.10 -18.88 6.18
CA LEU A 76 -2.07 -19.93 6.17
C LEU A 76 -1.95 -20.59 7.56
N GLN A 77 -1.18 -21.67 7.66
CA GLN A 77 -0.86 -22.25 8.96
C GLN A 77 0.06 -21.33 9.76
N ALA A 78 -0.52 -20.65 10.76
CA ALA A 78 0.16 -19.71 11.66
C ALA A 78 1.12 -20.42 12.62
N LYS A 79 2.33 -20.70 12.13
CA LYS A 79 3.41 -21.33 12.91
C LYS A 79 4.51 -20.34 13.25
N GLY A 80 4.57 -19.17 12.61
CA GLY A 80 5.59 -18.16 12.86
C GLY A 80 6.98 -18.48 12.31
N ASN A 81 7.15 -19.64 11.68
CA ASN A 81 8.35 -19.95 10.90
C ASN A 81 8.13 -19.63 9.41
N LEU A 82 9.19 -19.22 8.72
CA LEU A 82 9.15 -19.16 7.27
C LEU A 82 9.08 -20.58 6.70
N ASN A 83 8.16 -20.76 5.76
CA ASN A 83 7.97 -21.99 5.01
C ASN A 83 7.63 -21.61 3.55
N ASP A 84 7.67 -22.59 2.66
CA ASP A 84 7.49 -22.36 1.23
C ASP A 84 6.13 -21.72 0.93
N GLU A 85 5.06 -22.12 1.62
CA GLU A 85 3.73 -21.53 1.46
C GLU A 85 3.70 -20.03 1.79
N THR A 86 4.39 -19.63 2.87
CA THR A 86 4.50 -18.22 3.28
C THR A 86 5.33 -17.42 2.28
N LEU A 87 6.45 -17.98 1.81
CA LEU A 87 7.31 -17.33 0.82
C LEU A 87 6.58 -17.14 -0.51
N GLN A 88 5.89 -18.18 -1.01
CA GLN A 88 5.08 -18.09 -2.22
C GLN A 88 4.00 -17.03 -2.10
N GLN A 89 3.35 -16.91 -0.93
CA GLN A 89 2.36 -15.86 -0.68
C GLN A 89 2.97 -14.46 -0.68
N ILE A 90 4.17 -14.28 -0.10
CA ILE A 90 4.90 -13.00 -0.10
C ILE A 90 5.26 -12.54 -1.51
N LEU A 91 5.60 -13.49 -2.40
CA LEU A 91 5.99 -13.23 -3.78
C LEU A 91 4.83 -12.84 -4.70
N LEU A 92 3.57 -13.00 -4.27
CA LEU A 92 2.43 -12.63 -5.11
C LEU A 92 2.32 -11.11 -5.27
N PRO A 93 2.11 -10.60 -6.50
CA PRO A 93 1.79 -9.20 -6.72
C PRO A 93 0.57 -8.76 -5.92
N ARG A 94 0.68 -7.61 -5.27
CA ARG A 94 -0.34 -7.11 -4.33
C ARG A 94 -0.42 -5.59 -4.32
N CYS A 95 -1.49 -5.08 -3.70
CA CYS A 95 -1.62 -3.67 -3.35
C CYS A 95 -0.51 -3.30 -2.36
N GLY A 96 0.09 -2.11 -2.50
CA GLY A 96 1.11 -1.60 -1.57
C GLY A 96 0.50 -0.91 -0.34
N VAL A 97 -0.83 -0.83 -0.25
CA VAL A 97 -1.52 -0.46 0.98
C VAL A 97 -1.24 -1.53 2.05
N PRO A 98 -0.79 -1.13 3.25
CA PRO A 98 -0.51 -2.08 4.32
C PRO A 98 -1.74 -2.88 4.80
N ASP A 99 -1.49 -4.09 5.30
CA ASP A 99 -2.53 -5.00 5.77
C ASP A 99 -3.04 -4.63 7.17
N ILE A 100 -2.12 -4.29 8.06
CA ILE A 100 -2.43 -3.93 9.44
C ILE A 100 -2.45 -2.42 9.54
N ASN A 101 -3.51 -1.86 10.12
CA ASN A 101 -3.61 -0.43 10.38
C ASN A 101 -2.57 0.01 11.40
N PHE A 102 -1.95 1.15 11.11
CA PHE A 102 -1.04 1.83 12.01
C PHE A 102 -1.33 3.30 11.95
N GLU A 103 -1.30 3.92 13.12
CA GLU A 103 -1.53 5.34 13.25
C GLU A 103 -0.30 6.10 12.79
N TYR A 104 -0.35 6.61 11.57
CA TYR A 104 0.65 7.54 11.10
C TYR A 104 0.27 8.99 11.43
N ASN A 105 1.22 9.67 12.04
CA ASN A 105 1.15 11.10 12.26
C ASN A 105 1.81 11.83 11.09
N LEU A 106 0.99 12.59 10.36
CA LEU A 106 1.48 13.59 9.44
C LEU A 106 1.93 14.81 10.25
N SER A 107 3.16 15.23 10.03
CA SER A 107 3.81 16.36 10.70
C SER A 107 4.48 17.25 9.65
N GLY A 108 5.05 18.39 10.07
CA GLY A 108 5.82 19.24 9.16
C GLY A 108 7.03 18.54 8.53
N THR A 109 7.54 17.47 9.15
CA THR A 109 8.66 16.65 8.65
C THR A 109 8.22 15.35 7.99
N ASN A 110 7.05 14.82 8.35
CA ASN A 110 6.45 13.64 7.72
C ASN A 110 5.22 14.04 6.91
N THR A 111 5.42 14.30 5.61
CA THR A 111 4.40 14.87 4.72
C THR A 111 3.65 13.83 3.91
N ILE A 112 3.94 12.54 4.06
CA ILE A 112 3.26 11.43 3.37
C ILE A 112 2.91 10.36 4.40
N SER A 113 1.75 9.73 4.23
CA SER A 113 1.22 8.71 5.13
C SER A 113 0.34 7.73 4.38
N TRP A 114 0.27 6.48 4.82
CA TRP A 114 -0.77 5.55 4.39
C TRP A 114 -2.15 6.01 4.88
N PRO A 115 -3.24 5.48 4.31
CA PRO A 115 -4.58 5.93 4.62
C PRO A 115 -5.01 5.61 6.05
N LYS A 116 -5.76 6.52 6.68
CA LYS A 116 -6.21 6.42 8.08
C LYS A 116 -7.45 5.53 8.25
N GLY A 117 -7.41 4.27 7.81
CA GLY A 117 -8.51 3.32 8.02
C GLY A 117 -9.81 3.75 7.34
N ASN A 118 -10.82 4.24 8.08
CA ASN A 118 -12.08 4.75 7.51
C ASN A 118 -12.21 6.29 7.55
N LYS A 119 -11.15 7.00 7.97
CA LYS A 119 -11.12 8.46 8.17
C LYS A 119 -10.47 9.21 7.00
N TRP A 120 -10.73 8.75 5.78
CA TRP A 120 -10.16 9.31 4.56
C TRP A 120 -10.65 10.73 4.30
N PHE A 121 -11.95 10.95 4.50
CA PHE A 121 -12.62 12.19 4.18
C PHE A 121 -13.34 12.74 5.43
N PRO A 122 -13.61 14.05 5.48
CA PRO A 122 -14.39 14.66 6.56
C PRO A 122 -15.69 13.89 6.79
N LYS A 123 -16.06 13.73 8.06
CA LYS A 123 -17.28 13.00 8.45
C LYS A 123 -18.49 13.55 7.69
N GLY A 124 -19.22 12.65 7.03
CA GLY A 124 -20.41 13.00 6.25
C GLY A 124 -20.15 13.51 4.83
N LYS A 125 -18.89 13.60 4.37
CA LYS A 125 -18.58 13.91 2.98
C LYS A 125 -18.97 12.74 2.07
N LYS A 126 -19.95 12.98 1.21
CA LYS A 126 -20.54 11.97 0.30
C LYS A 126 -20.24 12.23 -1.17
N ASN A 127 -20.09 13.51 -1.53
CA ASN A 127 -19.72 13.93 -2.87
C ASN A 127 -18.20 14.12 -2.92
N LEU A 128 -17.54 13.25 -3.67
CA LEU A 128 -16.10 13.21 -3.84
C LEU A 128 -15.79 13.61 -5.29
N THR A 129 -14.86 14.55 -5.46
CA THR A 129 -14.33 14.88 -6.79
C THR A 129 -13.07 14.08 -7.06
N TYR A 130 -12.83 13.70 -8.32
CA TYR A 130 -11.57 13.11 -8.73
C TYR A 130 -11.00 13.75 -9.99
N GLY A 131 -9.68 13.73 -10.14
CA GLY A 131 -8.97 14.27 -11.30
C GLY A 131 -7.75 13.44 -11.65
N PHE A 132 -7.35 13.49 -12.91
CA PHE A 132 -6.14 12.83 -13.42
C PHE A 132 -5.00 13.84 -13.54
N ALA A 133 -3.80 13.43 -13.13
CA ALA A 133 -2.59 14.22 -13.23
C ALA A 133 -2.32 14.55 -14.72
N PRO A 134 -2.35 15.83 -15.13
CA PRO A 134 -2.24 16.22 -16.54
C PRO A 134 -0.94 15.74 -17.22
N GLU A 135 0.15 15.70 -16.46
CA GLU A 135 1.48 15.27 -16.90
C GLU A 135 1.52 13.83 -17.38
N ASN A 136 0.64 12.95 -16.87
CA ASN A 136 0.59 11.56 -17.28
C ASN A 136 -0.03 11.35 -18.66
N LYS A 137 -0.79 12.34 -19.17
CA LYS A 137 -1.46 12.28 -20.48
C LYS A 137 -2.18 10.94 -20.72
N LEU A 138 -2.92 10.50 -19.70
CA LEU A 138 -3.54 9.17 -19.69
C LEU A 138 -4.49 8.98 -20.89
N PRO A 139 -4.36 7.89 -21.65
CA PRO A 139 -5.26 7.60 -22.75
C PRO A 139 -6.72 7.49 -22.29
N PRO A 140 -7.71 7.80 -23.16
CA PRO A 140 -9.14 7.67 -22.83
C PRO A 140 -9.54 6.28 -22.35
N ILE A 141 -8.87 5.23 -22.85
CA ILE A 141 -9.12 3.84 -22.42
C ILE A 141 -8.75 3.63 -20.94
N VAL A 142 -7.67 4.25 -20.46
CA VAL A 142 -7.21 4.16 -19.07
C VAL A 142 -8.15 4.94 -18.16
N THR A 143 -8.46 6.20 -18.49
CA THR A 143 -9.38 7.02 -17.69
C THR A 143 -10.78 6.41 -17.61
N LYS A 144 -11.23 5.70 -18.66
CA LYS A 144 -12.50 4.94 -18.66
C LYS A 144 -12.53 3.83 -17.59
N VAL A 145 -11.41 3.18 -17.30
CA VAL A 145 -11.33 2.16 -16.24
C VAL A 145 -11.64 2.78 -14.87
N PHE A 146 -11.03 3.93 -14.56
CA PHE A 146 -11.27 4.65 -13.31
C PHE A 146 -12.71 5.16 -13.21
N ARG A 147 -13.27 5.74 -14.28
CA ARG A 147 -14.68 6.15 -14.35
C ARG A 147 -15.62 5.00 -14.00
N ASN A 148 -15.39 3.83 -14.61
CA ASN A 148 -16.19 2.63 -14.35
C ASN A 148 -16.04 2.14 -12.90
N ALA A 149 -14.82 2.18 -12.34
CA ALA A 149 -14.58 1.81 -10.95
C ALA A 149 -15.34 2.71 -9.98
N PHE A 150 -15.28 4.03 -10.16
CA PHE A 150 -16.04 4.98 -9.32
C PHE A 150 -17.56 4.82 -9.48
N MET A 151 -18.03 4.57 -10.70
CA MET A 151 -19.44 4.27 -10.95
C MET A 151 -19.90 3.02 -10.19
N ARG A 152 -19.07 1.96 -10.18
CA ARG A 152 -19.36 0.73 -9.41
C ARG A 152 -19.42 1.00 -7.92
N TRP A 153 -18.49 1.78 -7.37
CA TRP A 153 -18.51 2.19 -5.96
C TRP A 153 -19.74 3.02 -5.61
N SER A 154 -20.11 3.99 -6.43
CA SER A 154 -21.31 4.81 -6.22
C SER A 154 -22.58 3.95 -6.23
N THR A 155 -22.71 3.06 -7.23
CA THR A 155 -23.86 2.16 -7.38
C THR A 155 -23.99 1.21 -6.19
N THR A 156 -22.87 0.66 -5.73
CA THR A 156 -22.85 -0.34 -4.65
C THR A 156 -23.14 0.29 -3.30
N THR A 157 -22.49 1.42 -2.99
CA THR A 157 -22.64 2.08 -1.68
C THR A 157 -23.95 2.86 -1.58
N LYS A 158 -24.48 3.38 -2.69
CA LYS A 158 -25.65 4.28 -2.78
C LYS A 158 -25.54 5.58 -1.98
N VAL A 159 -24.40 5.80 -1.32
CA VAL A 159 -24.16 6.93 -0.41
C VAL A 159 -23.05 7.82 -0.96
N LEU A 160 -22.09 7.26 -1.70
CA LEU A 160 -21.00 8.01 -2.30
C LEU A 160 -21.33 8.39 -3.75
N ASN A 161 -20.99 9.63 -4.12
CA ASN A 161 -21.04 10.12 -5.50
C ASN A 161 -19.65 10.60 -5.90
N PHE A 162 -19.25 10.27 -7.13
CA PHE A 162 -17.95 10.62 -7.66
C PHE A 162 -18.10 11.47 -8.92
N THR A 163 -17.47 12.64 -8.93
CA THR A 163 -17.52 13.57 -10.08
C THR A 163 -16.11 13.86 -10.57
N GLU A 164 -15.85 13.59 -11.85
CA GLU A 164 -14.59 13.98 -12.48
C GLU A 164 -14.52 15.50 -12.62
N VAL A 165 -13.38 16.10 -12.26
CA VAL A 165 -13.13 17.55 -12.39
C VAL A 165 -11.91 17.82 -13.24
N THR A 166 -11.89 18.99 -13.90
CA THR A 166 -10.77 19.44 -14.74
C THR A 166 -9.61 20.00 -13.93
N SER A 167 -9.89 20.66 -12.80
CA SER A 167 -8.85 21.08 -11.86
C SER A 167 -8.39 19.87 -11.05
N TYR A 168 -7.26 19.28 -11.47
CA TYR A 168 -6.60 18.20 -10.73
C TYR A 168 -6.29 18.64 -9.31
N ASP A 169 -5.86 19.88 -9.11
CA ASP A 169 -5.35 20.34 -7.82
C ASP A 169 -6.41 20.48 -6.73
N ASP A 170 -7.66 20.75 -7.12
CA ASP A 170 -8.81 20.87 -6.22
C ASP A 170 -9.59 19.56 -6.04
N ALA A 171 -9.19 18.48 -6.72
CA ALA A 171 -9.86 17.19 -6.62
C ALA A 171 -9.69 16.57 -5.22
N ASN A 172 -10.74 15.93 -4.70
CA ASN A 172 -10.65 15.18 -3.45
C ASN A 172 -9.81 13.90 -3.60
N ILE A 173 -9.82 13.33 -4.80
CA ILE A 173 -9.10 12.13 -5.21
C ILE A 173 -8.24 12.49 -6.42
N LYS A 174 -6.93 12.46 -6.27
CA LYS A 174 -5.98 12.69 -7.35
C LYS A 174 -5.46 11.34 -7.85
N ILE A 175 -5.39 11.17 -9.16
CA ILE A 175 -4.98 9.91 -9.80
C ILE A 175 -3.79 10.21 -10.69
N GLY A 176 -2.70 9.49 -10.50
CA GLY A 176 -1.52 9.63 -11.33
C GLY A 176 -0.69 8.36 -11.44
N PHE A 177 0.22 8.35 -12.41
CA PHE A 177 1.11 7.25 -12.73
C PHE A 177 2.52 7.81 -12.61
N TYR A 178 3.35 7.20 -11.79
CA TYR A 178 4.66 7.74 -11.46
C TYR A 178 5.70 6.64 -11.58
N ILE A 179 6.87 6.98 -12.09
CA ILE A 179 8.01 6.07 -12.15
C ILE A 179 8.80 6.30 -10.87
N ASN A 180 8.93 5.27 -10.04
CA ASN A 180 9.84 5.33 -8.90
C ASN A 180 11.25 4.89 -9.38
N ASN A 181 12.28 5.66 -9.02
CA ASN A 181 13.67 5.34 -9.35
C ASN A 181 14.33 4.43 -8.28
N GLU A 182 13.60 4.09 -7.21
CA GLU A 182 14.06 3.15 -6.20
C GLU A 182 13.86 1.70 -6.69
N VAL A 183 14.93 0.92 -6.53
CA VAL A 183 15.17 -0.39 -7.15
C VAL A 183 14.14 -1.42 -6.68
N VAL A 184 13.02 -1.56 -7.37
CA VAL A 184 12.14 -2.73 -7.24
C VAL A 184 11.62 -3.16 -8.61
N GLN A 185 11.70 -4.46 -8.84
CA GLN A 185 11.36 -5.22 -10.04
C GLN A 185 9.87 -5.09 -10.46
N ASP A 186 9.56 -5.60 -11.66
CA ASP A 186 8.31 -5.53 -12.43
C ASP A 186 6.99 -5.80 -11.69
N VAL A 187 6.56 -4.85 -10.86
CA VAL A 187 5.26 -4.93 -10.20
C VAL A 187 4.49 -3.64 -10.42
N VAL A 188 3.26 -3.80 -10.92
CA VAL A 188 2.23 -2.76 -10.87
C VAL A 188 1.84 -2.61 -9.40
N LEU A 189 2.50 -1.71 -8.69
CA LEU A 189 2.10 -1.38 -7.33
C LEU A 189 0.98 -0.35 -7.36
N GLY A 190 -0.16 -0.77 -6.83
CA GLY A 190 -1.26 0.10 -6.50
C GLY A 190 -1.04 0.68 -5.12
N ASP A 191 -0.63 1.94 -5.04
CA ASP A 191 -0.51 2.64 -3.77
C ASP A 191 -1.62 3.64 -3.58
N THR A 192 -2.01 3.83 -2.33
CA THR A 192 -2.85 4.96 -1.96
C THR A 192 -2.26 5.66 -0.76
N VAL A 193 -1.90 6.93 -0.91
CA VAL A 193 -1.28 7.72 0.16
C VAL A 193 -2.08 8.99 0.43
N ILE A 194 -1.90 9.48 1.66
CA ILE A 194 -2.34 10.78 2.11
C ILE A 194 -1.11 11.70 2.24
N SER A 195 -1.10 12.83 1.55
CA SER A 195 0.02 13.79 1.60
C SER A 195 -0.36 15.16 2.14
N LEU A 196 0.41 15.67 3.11
CA LEU A 196 0.27 17.00 3.70
C LEU A 196 0.70 18.09 2.71
N GLN A 197 -0.23 18.96 2.33
CA GLN A 197 0.03 20.09 1.45
C GLN A 197 -0.43 21.42 2.07
N PRO A 198 0.48 22.26 2.59
CA PRO A 198 0.15 23.44 3.39
C PRO A 198 -0.80 24.47 2.75
N TYR A 199 -0.99 24.42 1.44
CA TYR A 199 -1.82 25.36 0.67
C TYR A 199 -3.00 24.70 -0.04
N SER A 200 -3.33 23.43 0.27
CA SER A 200 -4.45 22.75 -0.37
C SER A 200 -5.81 23.22 0.16
N SER A 201 -6.76 23.40 -0.75
CA SER A 201 -8.17 23.67 -0.43
C SER A 201 -8.92 22.41 0.06
N VAL A 202 -8.32 21.23 -0.05
CA VAL A 202 -8.92 19.93 0.26
C VAL A 202 -8.52 19.43 1.65
N LYS A 203 -9.50 18.88 2.40
CA LYS A 203 -9.32 18.39 3.78
C LYS A 203 -9.54 16.87 3.86
N SER A 204 -8.74 16.17 4.67
CA SER A 204 -8.99 14.76 5.05
C SER A 204 -9.98 14.64 6.20
N GLY A 205 -10.35 13.40 6.55
CA GLY A 205 -11.00 13.07 7.81
C GLY A 205 -10.09 13.23 9.03
N GLU A 206 -10.73 13.35 10.20
CA GLU A 206 -10.14 13.37 11.56
C GLU A 206 -10.31 12.02 12.27
#